data_AF-A0A7W1CDW7-F1
#
_entry.id   AF-A0A7W1CDW7-F1
#
_cell.length_a   1.000
_cell.length_b   1.000
_cell.length_c   1.000
_cell.angle_alpha   90.00
_cell.angle_beta   90.00
_cell.angle_gamma   90.00
#
_symmetry.space_group_name_H-M   'P 1'
#
loop_
_entity.id
_entity.type
_entity.pdbx_description
1 polymer ?
#
loop_
_entity_poly.entity_id
_entity_poly.type
_entity_poly.pdbx_seq_one_letter_code
_entity_poly.pdbx_strand_id
1 'polypeptide(L)'
;NYNLTDAEKAYLVALGVPAPVIDNWLVTLNANRTISAPFYARHYLEQNADYTGNITDPVLTLHTLYDPLVTVTQEREYLETITAAHRTRYLYQAYTNGNGHCNFTGEQLVASVTAINNWVRNNTKPTAANFPTALGFLPDSFVPPPMNQP
;
A
#
# COMPACT_ATOMS: atom_id res chain seq x y z
N ASN A 1 6.25 17.56 19.42
CA ASN A 1 7.71 17.39 19.51
C ASN A 1 7.99 15.93 19.29
N TYR A 2 8.90 15.61 18.38
CA TYR A 2 9.37 14.24 18.20
C TYR A 2 10.06 13.81 19.48
N ASN A 3 9.65 12.68 20.04
CA ASN A 3 10.26 12.09 21.22
C ASN A 3 10.22 10.58 21.09
N LEU A 4 11.19 9.92 21.72
CA LEU A 4 11.23 8.48 21.86
C LEU A 4 11.34 8.15 23.34
N THR A 5 10.63 7.12 23.77
CA THR A 5 10.81 6.48 25.07
C THR A 5 12.18 5.82 25.17
N ASP A 6 12.64 5.53 26.38
CA ASP A 6 13.91 4.83 26.58
C ASP A 6 13.91 3.44 25.93
N ALA A 7 12.75 2.77 25.90
CA ALA A 7 12.59 1.47 25.24
C ALA A 7 12.77 1.58 23.72
N GLU A 8 12.20 2.60 23.08
CA GLU A 8 12.36 2.83 21.63
C GLU A 8 13.80 3.23 21.28
N LYS A 9 14.46 4.05 22.11
CA LYS A 9 15.89 4.36 21.94
C LYS A 9 16.75 3.10 22.07
N ALA A 10 16.48 2.26 23.07
CA ALA A 10 17.18 0.99 23.26
C ALA A 10 16.99 0.03 22.08
N TYR A 11 15.79 -0.01 21.51
CA TYR A 11 15.49 -0.78 20.29
C TYR A 11 16.35 -0.32 19.11
N LEU A 12 16.44 0.99 18.86
CA LEU A 12 17.27 1.54 17.77
C LEU A 12 18.77 1.30 18.01
N VAL A 13 19.23 1.35 19.27
CA VAL A 13 20.61 0.97 19.64
C VAL A 13 20.86 -0.51 19.35
N ALA A 14 19.90 -1.40 19.62
CA ALA A 14 20.00 -2.81 19.29
C ALA A 14 20.08 -3.06 17.77
N LEU A 15 19.51 -2.17 16.94
CA LEU A 15 19.67 -2.16 15.49
C LEU A 15 20.98 -1.52 15.00
N GLY A 16 21.85 -1.08 15.92
CA GLY A 16 23.17 -0.53 15.62
C GLY A 16 23.22 0.99 15.48
N VAL A 17 22.16 1.72 15.81
CA VAL A 17 22.15 3.20 15.78
C VAL A 17 22.68 3.74 17.12
N PRO A 18 23.83 4.43 17.18
CA PRO A 18 24.38 4.90 18.45
C PRO A 18 23.47 5.91 19.16
N ALA A 19 23.33 5.82 20.48
CA ALA A 19 22.47 6.72 21.26
C ALA A 19 22.72 8.23 21.01
N PRO A 20 23.98 8.72 20.92
CA PRO A 20 24.23 10.14 20.60
C PRO A 20 23.70 10.58 19.24
N VAL A 21 23.64 9.65 18.26
CA VAL A 21 23.07 9.91 16.94
C VAL A 21 21.56 10.06 17.04
N ILE A 22 20.88 9.20 17.80
CA ILE A 22 19.43 9.27 18.05
C ILE A 22 19.06 10.61 18.70
N ASP A 23 19.79 11.00 19.75
CA ASP A 23 19.53 12.26 20.46
C ASP A 23 19.75 13.47 19.55
N ASN A 24 20.82 13.48 18.75
CA ASN A 24 21.07 14.55 17.79
C ASN A 24 19.99 14.62 16.69
N TRP A 25 19.52 13.48 16.19
CA TRP A 25 18.39 13.44 15.26
C TRP A 25 17.12 14.00 15.89
N LEU A 26 16.78 13.65 17.13
CA LEU A 26 15.61 14.21 17.81
C LEU A 26 15.73 15.73 17.99
N VAL A 27 16.91 16.25 18.33
CA VAL A 27 17.16 17.70 18.37
C VAL A 27 16.96 18.32 16.99
N THR A 28 17.56 17.73 15.95
CA THR A 28 17.48 18.23 14.56
C THR A 28 16.04 18.22 14.04
N LEU A 29 15.30 17.14 14.27
CA LEU A 29 13.89 17.00 13.88
C LEU A 29 13.02 18.03 14.61
N ASN A 30 13.24 18.25 15.91
CA ASN A 30 12.49 19.25 16.67
C ASN A 30 12.83 20.69 16.28
N ALA A 31 14.08 20.99 15.93
CA ALA A 31 14.50 22.30 15.45
C ALA A 31 13.92 22.63 14.06
N ASN A 32 13.70 21.62 13.21
CA ASN A 32 13.19 21.78 11.85
C ASN A 32 11.67 21.66 11.71
N ARG A 33 10.91 21.66 12.81
CA ARG A 33 9.43 21.60 12.78
C ARG A 33 8.77 22.85 12.17
N THR A 34 9.54 23.90 11.92
CA THR A 34 9.08 25.14 11.28
C THR A 34 9.10 25.06 9.76
N ILE A 35 9.65 23.99 9.17
CA ILE A 35 9.61 23.76 7.73
C ILE A 35 8.17 23.43 7.35
N SER A 36 7.54 24.30 6.57
CA SER A 36 6.21 24.07 6.01
C SER A 36 6.30 24.02 4.49
N ALA A 37 5.64 23.04 3.89
CA ALA A 37 5.50 22.99 2.45
C ALA A 37 4.69 24.21 1.96
N PRO A 38 5.13 24.87 0.87
CA PRO A 38 4.40 26.01 0.31
C PRO A 38 2.93 25.66 0.06
N PHE A 39 2.02 26.60 0.32
CA PHE A 39 0.58 26.38 0.17
C PHE A 39 0.22 25.82 -1.21
N TYR A 40 0.77 26.41 -2.29
CA TYR A 40 0.48 25.96 -3.65
C TYR A 40 0.96 24.52 -3.93
N ALA A 41 2.05 24.07 -3.30
CA ALA A 41 2.56 22.72 -3.46
C ALA A 41 1.66 21.71 -2.74
N ARG A 42 1.22 22.02 -1.51
CA ARG A 42 0.25 21.21 -0.78
C ARG A 42 -1.07 21.13 -1.52
N HIS A 43 -1.60 22.28 -1.92
CA HIS A 43 -2.86 22.35 -2.65
C HIS A 43 -2.81 21.59 -3.98
N TYR A 44 -1.69 21.64 -4.71
CA TYR A 44 -1.51 20.84 -5.91
C TYR A 44 -1.62 19.34 -5.61
N LEU A 45 -0.96 18.85 -4.56
CA LEU A 45 -1.04 17.44 -4.17
C LEU A 45 -2.44 17.07 -3.69
N GLU A 46 -3.10 17.90 -2.89
CA GLU A 46 -4.49 17.68 -2.46
C GLU A 46 -5.46 17.55 -3.65
N GLN A 47 -5.24 18.31 -4.73
CA GLN A 47 -6.11 18.27 -5.91
C GLN A 47 -5.75 17.14 -6.90
N ASN A 48 -4.51 16.68 -6.93
CA ASN A 48 -4.00 15.81 -8.00
C ASN A 48 -3.42 14.47 -7.53
N ALA A 49 -3.16 14.31 -6.23
CA ALA A 49 -2.51 13.15 -5.65
C ALA A 49 -3.20 12.62 -4.38
N ASP A 50 -4.23 13.32 -3.88
CA ASP A 50 -5.11 12.81 -2.83
C ASP A 50 -6.30 12.09 -3.46
N TYR A 51 -6.34 10.77 -3.31
CA TYR A 51 -7.30 9.94 -4.01
C TYR A 51 -8.63 9.91 -3.25
N THR A 52 -9.71 10.28 -3.95
CA THR A 52 -11.07 10.29 -3.36
C THR A 52 -11.73 8.93 -3.26
N GLY A 53 -11.14 7.89 -3.87
CA GLY A 53 -11.75 6.56 -3.99
C GLY A 53 -12.98 6.50 -4.91
N ASN A 54 -13.31 7.57 -5.63
CA ASN A 54 -14.50 7.64 -6.48
C ASN A 54 -14.31 6.94 -7.84
N ILE A 55 -13.87 5.69 -7.84
CA ILE A 55 -13.77 4.88 -9.05
C ILE A 55 -15.17 4.55 -9.60
N THR A 56 -15.31 4.65 -10.92
CA THR A 56 -16.56 4.42 -11.65
C THR A 56 -16.58 3.13 -12.46
N ASP A 57 -15.41 2.59 -12.73
CA ASP A 57 -15.18 1.46 -13.62
C ASP A 57 -14.47 0.33 -12.88
N PRO A 58 -14.56 -0.92 -13.37
CA PRO A 58 -13.80 -2.04 -12.83
C PRO A 58 -12.30 -1.75 -12.67
N VAL A 59 -11.78 -1.95 -11.47
CA VAL A 59 -10.37 -1.88 -11.12
C VAL A 59 -9.94 -3.20 -10.51
N LEU A 60 -8.92 -3.81 -11.10
CA LEU A 60 -8.22 -4.96 -10.55
C LEU A 60 -6.79 -4.54 -10.21
N THR A 61 -6.39 -4.72 -8.95
CA THR A 61 -4.98 -4.62 -8.55
C THR A 61 -4.35 -6.01 -8.44
N LEU A 62 -3.06 -6.08 -8.72
CA LEU A 62 -2.25 -7.28 -8.57
C LEU A 62 -0.97 -6.90 -7.84
N HIS A 63 -0.68 -7.52 -6.70
CA HIS A 63 0.46 -7.15 -5.88
C HIS A 63 1.25 -8.37 -5.38
N THR A 64 2.58 -8.32 -5.46
CA THR A 64 3.45 -9.31 -4.80
C THR A 64 3.48 -9.05 -3.30
N LEU A 65 3.42 -10.11 -2.48
CA LEU A 65 3.42 -9.97 -1.03
C LEU A 65 4.73 -9.37 -0.49
N TYR A 66 5.86 -9.75 -1.09
CA TYR A 66 7.19 -9.33 -0.65
C TYR A 66 7.79 -8.29 -1.60
N ASP A 67 7.11 -7.17 -1.75
CA ASP A 67 7.57 -6.01 -2.53
C ASP A 67 8.36 -5.02 -1.65
N PRO A 68 9.65 -4.79 -1.93
CA PRO A 68 10.47 -3.88 -1.13
C PRO A 68 10.34 -2.39 -1.53
N LEU A 69 9.67 -2.07 -2.64
CA LEU A 69 9.53 -0.70 -3.15
C LEU A 69 8.15 -0.12 -2.83
N VAL A 70 7.10 -0.91 -3.01
CA VAL A 70 5.71 -0.53 -2.75
C VAL A 70 5.15 -1.58 -1.81
N THR A 71 5.08 -1.28 -0.50
CA THR A 71 4.65 -2.28 0.47
C THR A 71 3.19 -2.68 0.25
N VAL A 72 2.88 -3.97 0.42
CA VAL A 72 1.51 -4.50 0.29
C VAL A 72 0.48 -3.78 1.19
N THR A 73 0.93 -3.10 2.24
CA THR A 73 0.08 -2.26 3.11
C THR A 73 -0.60 -1.12 2.35
N GLN A 74 -0.02 -0.63 1.24
CA GLN A 74 -0.64 0.42 0.43
C GLN A 74 -1.95 -0.05 -0.24
N GLU A 75 -2.07 -1.35 -0.55
CA GLU A 75 -3.33 -1.92 -1.05
C GLU A 75 -4.44 -1.83 -0.01
N ARG A 76 -4.10 -1.91 1.28
CA ARG A 76 -5.09 -1.69 2.34
C ARG A 76 -5.55 -0.25 2.43
N GLU A 77 -4.63 0.72 2.38
CA GLU A 77 -4.99 2.15 2.34
C GLU A 77 -5.90 2.47 1.14
N TYR A 78 -5.59 1.88 -0.02
CA TYR A 78 -6.43 2.01 -1.20
C TYR A 78 -7.82 1.41 -0.99
N LEU A 79 -7.92 0.21 -0.41
CA LEU A 79 -9.20 -0.41 -0.07
C LEU A 79 -10.01 0.44 0.92
N GLU A 80 -9.38 1.00 1.95
CA GLU A 80 -10.02 1.84 2.96
C GLU A 80 -10.56 3.14 2.31
N THR A 81 -9.78 3.77 1.43
CA THR A 81 -10.19 4.94 0.64
C THR A 81 -11.41 4.64 -0.23
N ILE A 82 -11.40 3.51 -0.94
CA ILE A 82 -12.49 3.07 -1.83
C ILE A 82 -13.74 2.67 -1.03
N THR A 83 -13.54 2.13 0.18
CA THR A 83 -14.61 1.78 1.12
C THR A 83 -15.30 3.03 1.66
N ALA A 84 -14.54 4.05 2.06
CA ALA A 84 -15.06 5.34 2.49
C ALA A 84 -15.90 6.02 1.39
N ALA A 85 -15.54 5.80 0.13
CA ALA A 85 -16.30 6.29 -1.03
C ALA A 85 -17.51 5.41 -1.42
N HIS A 86 -17.75 4.29 -0.73
CA HIS A 86 -18.78 3.29 -1.07
C HIS A 86 -18.67 2.73 -2.50
N ARG A 87 -17.42 2.52 -2.97
CA ARG A 87 -17.10 2.06 -4.34
C ARG A 87 -16.48 0.66 -4.41
N THR A 88 -16.46 -0.11 -3.34
CA THR A 88 -15.85 -1.48 -3.30
C THR A 88 -16.44 -2.46 -4.31
N ARG A 89 -17.65 -2.21 -4.82
CA ARG A 89 -18.23 -2.99 -5.93
C ARG A 89 -17.40 -2.92 -7.22
N TYR A 90 -16.53 -1.92 -7.38
CA TYR A 90 -15.65 -1.71 -8.54
C TYR A 90 -14.20 -2.13 -8.30
N LEU A 91 -13.82 -2.54 -7.08
CA LEU A 91 -12.45 -2.94 -6.76
C LEU A 91 -12.35 -4.45 -6.51
N TYR A 92 -11.38 -5.12 -7.14
CA TYR A 92 -10.88 -6.44 -6.76
C TYR A 92 -9.37 -6.36 -6.59
N GLN A 93 -8.83 -6.95 -5.52
CA GLN A 93 -7.38 -6.94 -5.24
C GLN A 93 -6.90 -8.38 -5.19
N ALA A 94 -5.96 -8.73 -6.08
CA ALA A 94 -5.31 -10.03 -6.12
C ALA A 94 -3.89 -9.91 -5.58
N TYR A 95 -3.46 -10.91 -4.82
CA TYR A 95 -2.13 -10.93 -4.24
C TYR A 95 -1.40 -12.21 -4.64
N THR A 96 -0.08 -12.14 -4.80
CA THR A 96 0.74 -13.32 -5.08
C THR A 96 1.80 -13.51 -4.01
N ASN A 97 2.28 -14.74 -3.85
CA ASN A 97 3.41 -15.06 -2.99
C ASN A 97 4.78 -14.66 -3.60
N GLY A 98 4.78 -13.88 -4.70
CA GLY A 98 5.99 -13.44 -5.39
C GLY A 98 6.89 -12.57 -4.50
N ASN A 99 8.20 -12.63 -4.78
CA ASN A 99 9.22 -11.85 -4.09
C ASN A 99 9.86 -10.85 -5.06
N GLY A 100 9.83 -9.57 -4.68
CA GLY A 100 10.29 -8.45 -5.49
C GLY A 100 9.16 -7.60 -6.07
N HIS A 101 9.53 -6.41 -6.53
CA HIS A 101 8.59 -5.44 -7.10
C HIS A 101 8.05 -5.90 -8.44
N CYS A 102 6.72 -6.00 -8.56
CA CYS A 102 6.01 -6.44 -9.76
C CYS A 102 6.52 -7.77 -10.35
N ASN A 103 7.11 -8.64 -9.53
CA ASN A 103 7.69 -9.91 -9.98
C ASN A 103 6.62 -10.99 -10.17
N PHE A 104 5.75 -10.78 -11.15
CA PHE A 104 4.65 -11.68 -11.51
C PHE A 104 5.08 -12.72 -12.53
N THR A 105 4.50 -13.92 -12.46
CA THR A 105 4.67 -14.91 -13.55
C THR A 105 3.78 -14.56 -14.75
N GLY A 106 4.09 -15.13 -15.92
CA GLY A 106 3.27 -14.95 -17.11
C GLY A 106 1.84 -15.45 -16.90
N GLU A 107 1.65 -16.57 -16.21
CA GLU A 107 0.35 -17.15 -15.89
C GLU A 107 -0.46 -16.25 -14.95
N GLN A 108 0.18 -15.64 -13.96
CA GLN A 108 -0.47 -14.69 -13.05
C GLN A 108 -0.97 -13.44 -13.81
N LEU A 109 -0.15 -12.93 -14.74
CA LEU A 109 -0.54 -11.81 -15.59
C LEU A 109 -1.71 -12.18 -16.51
N VAL A 110 -1.66 -13.34 -17.17
CA VAL A 110 -2.74 -13.81 -18.05
C VAL A 110 -4.04 -14.00 -17.27
N ALA A 111 -4.00 -14.60 -16.07
CA ALA A 111 -5.18 -14.76 -15.21
C ALA A 111 -5.79 -13.40 -14.84
N SER A 112 -4.96 -12.44 -14.44
CA SER A 112 -5.39 -11.10 -14.01
C SER A 112 -5.99 -10.28 -15.15
N VAL A 113 -5.32 -10.26 -16.32
CA VAL A 113 -5.81 -9.58 -17.53
C VAL A 113 -7.11 -10.22 -18.03
N THR A 114 -7.20 -11.55 -18.00
CA THR A 114 -8.43 -12.27 -18.38
C THR A 114 -9.59 -11.90 -17.44
N ALA A 115 -9.33 -11.85 -16.13
CA ALA A 115 -10.33 -11.51 -15.12
C ALA A 115 -10.87 -10.09 -15.30
N ILE A 116 -9.99 -9.08 -15.43
CA ILE A 116 -10.44 -7.69 -15.63
C ILE A 116 -11.13 -7.50 -16.99
N ASN A 117 -10.65 -8.14 -18.06
CA ASN A 117 -11.31 -8.07 -19.37
C ASN A 117 -12.72 -8.67 -19.32
N ASN A 118 -12.92 -9.81 -18.64
CA ASN A 118 -14.25 -10.37 -18.45
C ASN A 118 -15.15 -9.48 -17.57
N TRP A 119 -14.58 -8.87 -16.52
CA TRP A 119 -15.34 -7.96 -15.68
C TRP A 119 -15.83 -6.74 -16.46
N VAL A 120 -14.96 -6.11 -17.24
CA VAL A 120 -15.32 -4.96 -18.08
C VAL A 120 -16.37 -5.36 -19.14
N ARG A 121 -16.20 -6.49 -19.83
CA ARG A 121 -17.11 -6.90 -20.91
C ARG A 121 -18.47 -7.38 -20.44
N ASN A 122 -18.49 -8.10 -19.32
CA ASN A 122 -19.67 -8.85 -18.88
C ASN A 122 -20.23 -8.34 -17.54
N ASN A 123 -19.69 -7.25 -17.00
CA ASN A 123 -20.03 -6.71 -15.68
C ASN A 123 -19.99 -7.78 -14.56
N THR A 124 -19.07 -8.75 -14.67
CA THR A 124 -18.94 -9.86 -13.72
C THR A 124 -17.68 -9.70 -12.89
N LYS A 125 -17.84 -9.30 -11.63
CA LYS A 125 -16.72 -9.11 -10.70
C LYS A 125 -15.95 -10.43 -10.50
N PRO A 126 -14.60 -10.43 -10.52
CA PRO A 126 -13.80 -11.62 -10.25
C PRO A 126 -14.04 -12.20 -8.85
N THR A 127 -13.66 -13.46 -8.69
CA THR A 127 -13.68 -14.22 -7.43
C THR A 127 -12.36 -14.98 -7.27
N ALA A 128 -12.06 -15.50 -6.07
CA ALA A 128 -10.89 -16.36 -5.84
C ALA A 128 -10.72 -17.50 -6.87
N ALA A 129 -11.80 -18.01 -7.47
CA ALA A 129 -11.72 -19.05 -8.50
C ALA A 129 -10.94 -18.61 -9.75
N ASN A 130 -10.84 -17.31 -10.01
CA ASN A 130 -10.04 -16.74 -11.10
C ASN A 130 -8.53 -16.69 -10.78
N PHE A 131 -8.16 -16.86 -9.51
CA PHE A 131 -6.80 -16.66 -8.98
C PHE A 131 -6.35 -17.91 -8.20
N PRO A 132 -6.09 -19.04 -8.88
CA PRO A 132 -5.81 -20.30 -8.22
C PRO A 132 -4.48 -20.26 -7.46
N THR A 133 -4.47 -20.79 -6.24
CA THR A 133 -3.26 -20.89 -5.40
C THR A 133 -2.15 -21.72 -6.04
N ALA A 134 -2.50 -22.64 -6.95
CA ALA A 134 -1.54 -23.40 -7.76
C ALA A 134 -0.66 -22.51 -8.65
N LEU A 135 -1.11 -21.29 -8.98
CA LEU A 135 -0.33 -20.28 -9.69
C LEU A 135 0.35 -19.27 -8.74
N GLY A 136 0.35 -19.53 -7.43
CA GLY A 136 0.98 -18.67 -6.43
C GLY A 136 0.14 -17.47 -5.97
N PHE A 137 -1.15 -17.41 -6.34
CA PHE A 137 -2.08 -16.43 -5.74
C PHE A 137 -2.37 -16.74 -4.28
N LEU A 138 -2.58 -15.70 -3.48
CA LEU A 138 -3.05 -15.81 -2.10
C LEU A 138 -4.59 -15.96 -2.08
N PRO A 139 -5.16 -16.61 -1.06
CA PRO A 139 -6.61 -16.71 -0.91
C PRO A 139 -7.25 -15.34 -0.67
N ASP A 140 -8.53 -15.17 -1.04
CA ASP A 140 -9.31 -13.93 -0.78
C ASP A 140 -9.44 -13.58 0.72
N SER A 141 -9.09 -14.52 1.62
CA SER A 141 -9.02 -14.26 3.06
C SER A 141 -7.75 -13.53 3.50
N PHE A 142 -6.76 -13.35 2.61
CA PHE A 142 -5.58 -12.56 2.90
C PHE A 142 -5.97 -11.08 3.05
N VAL A 143 -5.55 -10.48 4.17
CA VAL A 143 -5.76 -9.07 4.46
C VAL A 143 -4.39 -8.44 4.70
N PRO A 144 -3.96 -7.46 3.90
CA PRO A 144 -2.72 -6.75 4.17
C PRO A 144 -2.75 -6.11 5.56
N PRO A 145 -1.61 -6.06 6.27
CA PRO A 145 -1.54 -5.34 7.54
C PRO A 145 -1.81 -3.84 7.33
N PRO A 146 -2.28 -3.12 8.37
CA PRO A 146 -2.40 -1.66 8.31
C PRO A 146 -1.05 -1.03 7.97
N MET A 147 -1.08 0.09 7.24
CA MET A 147 0.13 0.86 7.00
C MET A 147 0.57 1.48 8.32
N ASN A 148 1.85 1.32 8.66
CA ASN A 148 2.45 2.09 9.73
C ASN A 148 2.59 3.53 9.23
N GLN A 149 1.60 4.37 9.51
CA GLN A 149 1.67 5.81 9.27
C GLN A 149 2.74 6.39 10.23
N PRO A 150 3.65 7.26 9.75
CA PRO A 150 4.63 7.95 10.60
C PRO A 150 4.01 8.96 11.57
#